data_AF-A0A5D0IIX1-F1
#
_entry.id   AF-A0A5D0IIX1-F1
#
_cell.length_a   1.000
_cell.length_b   1.000
_cell.length_c   1.000
_cell.angle_alpha   90.00
_cell.angle_beta   90.00
_cell.angle_gamma   90.00
#
_symmetry.space_group_name_H-M   'P 1'
#
loop_
_entity.id
_entity.type
_entity.pdbx_description
1 polymer ?
#
loop_
_entity_poly.entity_id
_entity_poly.type
_entity_poly.pdbx_seq_one_letter_code
_entity_poly.pdbx_strand_id
1 'polypeptide(L)'
;LFPSAMSMNTRSELEEERRLFYVALTRAEKQAYLTYALSRYRWGKLVDSEPSRFIQEIDEAYLDIQTPIEEQRINPMLSADIFGDVDSNGHKTVYNKVRFKPAKQPTFKKGQTKQAPEKYQAPTPKNLKRVSSATSSAANTNLFDGNLAAGNMVKHERFGTGEVLKIEGTGADTKAEIKFTGVGVKKLLLRFAKLEVIG
;
A
#
# COMPACT_ATOMS: atom_id res chain seq x y z
N LEU A 1 2.75 6.90 -18.24
CA LEU A 1 1.99 5.74 -18.77
C LEU A 1 0.78 6.32 -19.48
N PHE A 2 0.21 5.60 -20.43
CA PHE A 2 -0.90 6.06 -21.27
C PHE A 2 -2.24 5.51 -20.74
N PRO A 3 -3.28 6.34 -20.56
CA PRO A 3 -3.29 7.80 -20.66
C PRO A 3 -2.44 8.46 -19.56
N SER A 4 -1.91 9.67 -19.82
CA SER A 4 -1.12 10.39 -18.83
C SER A 4 -1.93 10.65 -17.55
N ALA A 5 -1.29 10.54 -16.39
CA ALA A 5 -1.95 10.77 -15.10
C ALA A 5 -2.46 12.21 -14.95
N MET A 6 -1.89 13.16 -15.69
CA MET A 6 -2.31 14.57 -15.68
C MET A 6 -3.60 14.77 -16.50
N SER A 7 -3.75 14.06 -17.61
CA SER A 7 -4.88 14.19 -18.55
C SER A 7 -6.13 13.44 -18.12
N MET A 8 -6.07 12.71 -17.00
CA MET A 8 -7.23 12.05 -16.39
C MET A 8 -8.21 13.03 -15.71
N ASN A 9 -7.81 14.27 -15.48
CA ASN A 9 -8.60 15.22 -14.68
C ASN A 9 -9.67 15.97 -15.47
N THR A 10 -9.46 16.20 -16.78
CA THR A 10 -10.38 16.96 -17.61
C THR A 10 -10.82 16.17 -18.84
N ARG A 11 -12.07 16.39 -19.27
CA ARG A 11 -12.62 15.73 -20.46
C ARG A 11 -11.84 16.08 -21.72
N SER A 12 -11.46 17.35 -21.87
CA SER A 12 -10.73 17.86 -23.04
C SER A 12 -9.35 17.24 -23.18
N GLU A 13 -8.60 17.07 -22.08
CA GLU A 13 -7.28 16.41 -22.12
C GLU A 13 -7.41 14.91 -22.41
N LEU A 14 -8.44 14.25 -21.89
CA LEU A 14 -8.72 12.85 -22.20
C LEU A 14 -9.01 12.66 -23.69
N GLU A 15 -9.77 13.57 -24.31
CA GLU A 15 -10.01 13.56 -25.76
C GLU A 15 -8.74 13.78 -26.58
N GLU A 16 -7.80 14.59 -26.09
CA GLU A 16 -6.49 14.75 -26.72
C GLU A 16 -5.67 13.45 -26.65
N GLU A 17 -5.62 12.78 -25.49
CA GLU A 17 -4.98 11.46 -25.38
C GLU A 17 -5.65 10.43 -26.30
N ARG A 18 -6.98 10.48 -26.45
CA ARG A 18 -7.72 9.61 -27.37
C ARG A 18 -7.30 9.85 -28.83
N ARG A 19 -7.08 11.11 -29.22
CA ARG A 19 -6.53 11.46 -30.55
C ARG A 19 -5.11 10.91 -30.71
N LEU A 20 -4.27 11.01 -29.67
CA LEU A 20 -2.93 10.42 -29.69
C LEU A 20 -2.97 8.90 -29.85
N PHE A 21 -3.88 8.20 -29.16
CA PHE A 21 -4.09 6.76 -29.35
C PHE A 21 -4.50 6.43 -30.78
N TYR A 22 -5.47 7.17 -31.31
CA TYR A 22 -5.96 6.98 -32.67
C TYR A 22 -4.83 7.14 -33.69
N VAL A 23 -4.07 8.23 -33.63
CA VAL A 23 -2.94 8.47 -34.53
C VAL A 23 -1.89 7.36 -34.44
N ALA A 24 -1.59 6.90 -33.22
CA ALA A 24 -0.67 5.79 -33.00
C ALA A 24 -1.19 4.48 -33.62
N LEU A 25 -2.48 4.16 -33.45
CA LEU A 25 -3.11 2.97 -34.00
C LEU A 25 -3.11 3.01 -35.54
N THR A 26 -3.47 4.14 -36.14
CA THR A 26 -3.50 4.33 -37.60
C THR A 26 -2.12 4.36 -38.25
N ARG A 27 -1.03 4.38 -37.45
CA ARG A 27 0.34 4.30 -37.97
C ARG A 27 0.72 2.88 -38.39
N ALA A 28 0.00 1.87 -37.91
CA ALA A 28 0.20 0.49 -38.31
C ALA A 28 -0.56 0.18 -39.61
N GLU A 29 0.13 -0.38 -40.60
CA GLU A 29 -0.49 -0.74 -41.90
C GLU A 29 -1.05 -2.17 -41.92
N LYS A 30 -0.34 -3.12 -41.28
CA LYS A 30 -0.67 -4.56 -41.35
C LYS A 30 -1.24 -5.11 -40.05
N GLN A 31 -0.54 -4.89 -38.93
CA GLN A 31 -0.89 -5.42 -37.62
C GLN A 31 -0.45 -4.42 -36.54
N ALA A 32 -1.23 -4.32 -35.46
CA ALA A 32 -0.91 -3.52 -34.29
C ALA A 32 -0.96 -4.40 -33.03
N TYR A 33 0.15 -4.47 -32.30
CA TYR A 33 0.24 -5.20 -31.04
C TYR A 33 0.11 -4.21 -29.88
N LEU A 34 -0.89 -4.42 -29.03
CA LEU A 34 -1.11 -3.65 -27.81
C LEU A 34 -0.60 -4.46 -26.61
N THR A 35 0.29 -3.85 -25.82
CA THR A 35 0.83 -4.48 -24.61
C THR A 35 0.69 -3.55 -23.43
N TYR A 36 0.43 -4.11 -22.24
CA TYR A 36 0.41 -3.38 -20.99
C TYR A 36 1.16 -4.19 -19.92
N ALA A 37 1.60 -3.52 -18.86
CA ALA A 37 2.24 -4.14 -17.71
C ALA A 37 1.39 -3.90 -16.47
N LEU A 38 1.26 -4.91 -15.61
CA LEU A 38 0.49 -4.81 -14.35
C LEU A 38 1.22 -4.01 -13.28
N SER A 39 2.55 -4.10 -13.22
CA SER A 39 3.37 -3.32 -12.29
C SER A 39 4.63 -2.84 -12.99
N ARG A 40 5.09 -1.63 -12.64
CA ARG A 40 6.30 -1.02 -13.21
C ARG A 40 7.03 -0.19 -12.17
N TYR A 41 8.37 -0.24 -12.21
CA TYR A 41 9.18 0.72 -11.45
C TYR A 41 9.12 2.11 -12.08
N ARG A 42 8.62 3.09 -11.31
CA ARG A 42 8.61 4.51 -11.66
C ARG A 42 9.26 5.29 -10.53
N TRP A 43 10.30 6.07 -10.86
CA TRP A 43 11.02 6.89 -9.89
C TRP A 43 11.46 6.11 -8.63
N GLY A 44 11.97 4.89 -8.83
CA GLY A 44 12.44 4.02 -7.74
C GLY A 44 11.35 3.35 -6.90
N LYS A 45 10.07 3.54 -7.23
CA LYS A 45 8.95 2.87 -6.57
C LYS A 45 8.27 1.89 -7.51
N LEU A 46 7.87 0.73 -7.01
CA LEU A 46 6.98 -0.18 -7.74
C LEU A 46 5.58 0.44 -7.75
N VAL A 47 5.04 0.68 -8.94
CA VAL A 47 3.72 1.29 -9.14
C VAL A 47 2.88 0.35 -9.97
N ASP A 48 1.71 -0.01 -9.46
CA ASP A 48 0.73 -0.80 -10.20
C ASP A 48 0.11 0.05 -11.31
N SER A 49 -0.18 -0.61 -12.42
CA SER A 49 -0.59 -0.01 -13.68
C SER A 49 -1.78 -0.78 -14.21
N GLU A 50 -2.89 -0.07 -14.40
CA GLU A 50 -4.10 -0.62 -14.98
C GLU A 50 -4.01 -0.58 -16.52
N PRO A 51 -4.68 -1.50 -17.24
CA PRO A 51 -4.85 -1.39 -18.69
C PRO A 51 -5.43 -0.02 -19.10
N SER A 52 -5.00 0.47 -20.26
CA SER A 52 -5.57 1.71 -20.80
C SER A 52 -7.05 1.52 -21.12
N ARG A 53 -7.88 2.48 -20.67
CA ARG A 53 -9.32 2.51 -20.97
C ARG A 53 -9.63 2.36 -22.46
N PHE A 54 -8.79 2.92 -23.34
CA PHE A 54 -9.03 2.88 -24.78
C PHE A 54 -9.00 1.47 -25.39
N ILE A 55 -8.41 0.49 -24.69
CA ILE A 55 -8.44 -0.92 -25.10
C ILE A 55 -9.87 -1.47 -25.03
N GLN A 56 -10.65 -1.08 -24.02
CA GLN A 56 -12.04 -1.51 -23.84
C GLN A 56 -13.00 -0.83 -24.83
N GLU A 57 -12.57 0.24 -25.49
CA GLU A 57 -13.38 0.96 -26.48
C GLU A 57 -13.26 0.35 -27.89
N ILE A 58 -12.34 -0.61 -28.09
CA ILE A 58 -12.16 -1.33 -29.35
C ILE A 58 -13.17 -2.49 -29.40
N ASP A 59 -13.81 -2.69 -30.55
CA ASP A 59 -14.74 -3.81 -30.77
C ASP A 59 -13.98 -5.15 -30.69
N GLU A 60 -14.53 -6.07 -29.90
CA GLU A 60 -13.98 -7.41 -29.63
C GLU A 60 -13.79 -8.22 -30.91
N ALA A 61 -14.58 -7.96 -31.97
CA ALA A 61 -14.44 -8.63 -33.26
C ALA A 61 -13.06 -8.41 -33.93
N TYR A 62 -12.33 -7.35 -33.56
CA TYR A 62 -11.01 -7.02 -34.10
C TYR A 62 -9.86 -7.26 -33.12
N LEU A 63 -10.13 -7.83 -31.94
CA LEU A 63 -9.15 -8.09 -30.89
C LEU A 63 -8.77 -9.58 -30.87
N ASP A 64 -7.47 -9.86 -31.08
CA ASP A 64 -6.89 -11.17 -30.79
C ASP A 64 -6.16 -11.13 -29.43
N ILE A 65 -6.80 -11.67 -28.40
CA ILE A 65 -6.26 -11.67 -27.03
C ILE A 65 -5.37 -12.90 -26.86
N GLN A 66 -4.07 -12.71 -27.06
CA GLN A 66 -3.08 -13.79 -26.90
C GLN A 66 -2.77 -14.11 -25.44
N THR A 67 -2.96 -13.16 -24.53
CA THR A 67 -2.72 -13.38 -23.11
C THR A 67 -3.86 -14.18 -22.51
N PRO A 68 -3.60 -15.35 -21.88
CA PRO A 68 -4.62 -16.01 -21.09
C PRO A 68 -5.15 -15.02 -20.04
N ILE A 69 -6.46 -15.01 -19.80
CA ILE A 69 -7.03 -14.27 -18.67
C ILE A 69 -6.53 -14.99 -17.40
N GLU A 70 -5.33 -14.65 -16.94
CA GLU A 70 -4.86 -15.08 -15.62
C GLU A 70 -5.76 -14.39 -14.60
N GLU A 71 -6.73 -15.14 -14.08
CA GLU A 71 -7.42 -14.77 -12.84
C GLU A 71 -6.34 -14.59 -11.78
N GLN A 72 -6.01 -13.34 -11.46
CA GLN A 72 -5.21 -13.05 -10.29
C GLN A 72 -6.03 -13.45 -9.07
N ARG A 73 -5.86 -14.71 -8.63
CA ARG A 73 -6.44 -15.18 -7.39
C ARG A 73 -5.70 -14.47 -6.27
N ILE A 74 -6.29 -13.37 -5.81
CA ILE A 74 -5.84 -12.57 -4.67
C ILE A 74 -5.63 -13.47 -3.44
N ASN A 75 -6.28 -14.64 -3.37
CA ASN A 75 -6.07 -15.66 -2.35
C ASN A 75 -5.98 -17.08 -2.95
N PRO A 76 -4.78 -17.69 -3.09
CA PRO A 76 -4.65 -19.09 -3.52
C PRO A 76 -5.17 -20.09 -2.47
N MET A 77 -5.44 -19.64 -1.24
CA MET A 77 -5.92 -20.46 -0.12
C MET A 77 -7.46 -20.55 -0.01
N LEU A 78 -8.22 -19.77 -0.80
CA LEU A 78 -9.68 -19.87 -0.85
C LEU A 78 -10.10 -20.30 -2.26
N SER A 79 -10.90 -21.36 -2.36
CA SER A 79 -11.47 -21.78 -3.64
C SER A 79 -12.52 -20.78 -4.12
N ALA A 80 -12.58 -20.52 -5.43
CA ALA A 80 -13.54 -19.62 -6.05
C ALA A 80 -15.00 -19.98 -5.71
N ASP A 81 -15.26 -21.26 -5.42
CA ASP A 81 -16.55 -21.81 -5.01
C ASP A 81 -17.10 -21.22 -3.70
N ILE A 82 -16.28 -20.52 -2.91
CA ILE A 82 -16.68 -19.95 -1.62
C ILE A 82 -17.52 -18.66 -1.79
N PHE A 83 -17.34 -17.89 -2.86
CA PHE A 83 -18.01 -16.58 -3.03
C PHE A 83 -18.82 -16.42 -4.33
N GLY A 84 -18.90 -17.41 -5.22
CA GLY A 84 -19.78 -17.31 -6.41
C GLY A 84 -19.86 -18.58 -7.26
N ASP A 85 -21.07 -18.88 -7.73
CA ASP A 85 -21.52 -20.11 -8.40
C ASP A 85 -20.78 -20.33 -9.74
N VAL A 86 -19.88 -21.32 -9.78
CA VAL A 86 -19.39 -21.95 -11.02
C VAL A 86 -20.34 -23.10 -11.30
N ASP A 87 -21.04 -23.09 -12.43
CA ASP A 87 -21.77 -24.28 -12.84
C ASP A 87 -20.77 -25.41 -13.15
N SER A 88 -21.22 -26.68 -13.12
CA SER A 88 -20.33 -27.83 -13.35
C SER A 88 -19.66 -27.85 -14.74
N ASN A 89 -20.00 -26.89 -15.61
CA ASN A 89 -19.48 -26.73 -16.96
C ASN A 89 -18.68 -25.42 -17.14
N GLY A 90 -18.35 -24.68 -16.07
CA GLY A 90 -17.43 -23.53 -16.10
C GLY A 90 -17.95 -22.24 -16.73
N HIS A 91 -19.26 -22.10 -16.96
CA HIS A 91 -19.85 -20.89 -17.54
C HIS A 91 -20.40 -19.96 -16.45
N LYS A 92 -20.05 -18.67 -16.55
CA LYS A 92 -20.46 -17.62 -15.60
C LYS A 92 -21.93 -17.25 -15.84
N THR A 93 -22.86 -17.77 -15.04
CA THR A 93 -24.29 -17.44 -15.19
C THR A 93 -24.59 -16.00 -14.73
N VAL A 94 -25.11 -15.19 -15.64
CA VAL A 94 -25.38 -13.73 -15.47
C VAL A 94 -26.65 -13.42 -14.67
N TYR A 95 -27.45 -14.43 -14.27
CA TYR A 95 -28.74 -14.19 -13.61
C TYR A 95 -28.83 -14.90 -12.25
N ASN A 96 -28.97 -14.10 -11.19
CA ASN A 96 -29.29 -14.54 -9.84
C ASN A 96 -30.66 -15.24 -9.80
N LYS A 97 -30.70 -16.57 -9.94
CA LYS A 97 -31.79 -17.38 -9.41
C LYS A 97 -31.33 -17.95 -8.08
N VAL A 98 -31.83 -17.38 -6.98
CA VAL A 98 -31.59 -17.87 -5.63
C VAL A 98 -32.16 -19.29 -5.51
N ARG A 99 -31.30 -20.29 -5.63
CA ARG A 99 -31.66 -21.69 -5.37
C ARG A 99 -31.34 -21.97 -3.91
N PHE A 100 -32.36 -22.12 -3.07
CA PHE A 100 -32.20 -22.59 -1.71
C PHE A 100 -31.73 -24.05 -1.73
N LYS A 101 -30.42 -24.29 -1.59
CA LYS A 101 -29.92 -25.62 -1.26
C LYS A 101 -30.21 -25.87 0.23
N PRO A 102 -30.79 -27.02 0.63
CA PRO A 102 -30.96 -27.35 2.03
C PRO A 102 -29.59 -27.41 2.72
N ALA A 103 -29.50 -26.91 3.95
CA ALA A 103 -28.25 -26.84 4.70
C ALA A 103 -27.65 -28.23 4.89
N LYS A 104 -26.45 -28.46 4.35
CA LYS A 104 -25.69 -29.68 4.57
C LYS A 104 -25.21 -29.68 6.03
N GLN A 105 -25.82 -30.50 6.89
CA GLN A 105 -25.34 -30.65 8.26
C GLN A 105 -23.99 -31.36 8.26
N PRO A 106 -22.99 -30.85 9.02
CA PRO A 106 -21.70 -31.51 9.12
C PRO A 106 -21.86 -32.84 9.85
N THR A 107 -21.53 -33.94 9.17
CA THR A 107 -21.45 -35.26 9.80
C THR A 107 -20.12 -35.35 10.55
N PHE A 108 -20.17 -35.12 11.86
CA PHE A 108 -19.03 -35.33 12.72
C PHE A 108 -18.74 -36.83 12.81
N LYS A 109 -17.69 -37.30 12.12
CA LYS A 109 -17.14 -38.63 12.38
C LYS A 109 -16.65 -38.65 13.82
N LYS A 110 -17.25 -39.51 14.64
CA LYS A 110 -16.88 -39.73 16.05
C LYS A 110 -15.41 -40.15 16.09
N GLY A 111 -14.55 -39.20 16.49
CA GLY A 111 -13.10 -39.34 16.46
C GLY A 111 -12.62 -40.42 17.40
N GLN A 112 -11.60 -41.15 16.95
CA GLN A 112 -10.75 -41.98 17.81
C GLN A 112 -10.21 -41.13 18.95
N THR A 113 -10.12 -41.73 20.14
CA THR A 113 -9.62 -41.15 21.38
C THR A 113 -8.35 -40.34 21.16
N LYS A 114 -8.44 -39.01 21.31
CA LYS A 114 -7.29 -38.10 21.36
C LYS A 114 -6.39 -38.51 22.52
N GLN A 115 -5.21 -39.03 22.21
CA GLN A 115 -4.13 -39.10 23.18
C GLN A 115 -3.73 -37.67 23.57
N ALA A 116 -3.49 -37.45 24.86
CA ALA A 116 -3.10 -36.15 25.37
C ALA A 116 -1.81 -35.67 24.67
N PRO A 117 -1.72 -34.39 24.27
CA PRO A 117 -0.54 -33.89 23.56
C PRO A 117 0.69 -34.02 24.47
N GLU A 118 1.71 -34.74 24.00
CA GLU A 118 3.01 -34.78 24.67
C GLU A 118 3.55 -33.35 24.78
N LYS A 119 3.93 -32.96 25.99
CA LYS A 119 4.48 -31.63 26.26
C LYS A 119 5.82 -31.52 25.55
N TYR A 120 5.83 -30.82 24.42
CA TYR A 120 7.06 -30.45 23.73
C TYR A 120 7.93 -29.60 24.65
N GLN A 121 8.99 -30.18 25.20
CA GLN A 121 10.04 -29.44 25.90
C GLN A 121 11.04 -28.95 24.86
N ALA A 122 10.99 -27.67 24.53
CA ALA A 122 12.00 -27.04 23.69
C ALA A 122 13.37 -27.13 24.39
N PRO A 123 14.44 -27.59 23.71
CA PRO A 123 15.77 -27.62 24.29
C PRO A 123 16.25 -26.19 24.55
N THR A 124 16.46 -25.84 25.83
CA THR A 124 16.99 -24.53 26.21
C THR A 124 18.47 -24.46 25.83
N PRO A 125 18.92 -23.48 25.02
CA PRO A 125 20.33 -23.36 24.65
C PRO A 125 21.19 -23.03 25.86
N LYS A 126 22.18 -23.88 26.16
CA LYS A 126 22.91 -23.87 27.44
C LYS A 126 24.07 -22.87 27.54
N ASN A 127 24.22 -21.92 26.60
CA ASN A 127 25.31 -20.94 26.61
C ASN A 127 24.90 -19.61 25.95
N LEU A 128 23.91 -18.91 26.50
CA LEU A 128 23.62 -17.54 26.10
C LEU A 128 24.36 -16.57 27.03
N LYS A 129 25.42 -15.93 26.52
CA LYS A 129 26.00 -14.76 27.19
C LYS A 129 24.97 -13.63 27.13
N ARG A 130 24.61 -13.11 28.31
CA ARG A 130 23.79 -11.90 28.43
C ARG A 130 24.59 -10.76 27.79
N VAL A 131 24.18 -10.30 26.62
CA VAL A 131 24.63 -9.01 26.12
C VAL A 131 24.16 -7.98 27.13
N SER A 132 25.09 -7.41 27.90
CA SER A 132 24.89 -6.15 28.61
C SER A 132 24.22 -5.23 27.62
N SER A 133 23.02 -4.73 27.94
CA SER A 133 22.22 -3.79 27.16
C SER A 133 23.07 -3.07 26.14
N ALA A 134 23.20 -3.68 24.96
CA ALA A 134 23.90 -3.08 23.87
C ALA A 134 22.95 -1.94 23.52
N THR A 135 23.36 -0.72 23.86
CA THR A 135 22.86 0.50 23.27
C THR A 135 22.58 0.15 21.83
N SER A 136 21.29 0.08 21.50
CA SER A 136 20.81 -0.27 20.18
C SER A 136 21.36 0.78 19.24
N SER A 137 22.53 0.50 18.69
CA SER A 137 23.13 1.13 17.53
C SER A 137 22.38 0.68 16.28
N ALA A 138 21.06 0.82 16.34
CA ALA A 138 20.22 1.05 15.19
C ALA A 138 20.12 2.57 15.11
N ALA A 139 20.82 3.15 14.14
CA ALA A 139 20.75 4.53 13.67
C ALA A 139 19.53 5.32 14.17
N ASN A 140 19.60 5.81 15.42
CA ASN A 140 18.69 6.81 15.91
C ASN A 140 19.24 8.12 15.39
N THR A 141 18.70 8.56 14.27
CA THR A 141 18.72 9.95 13.80
C THR A 141 17.91 10.85 14.76
N ASN A 142 18.08 10.67 16.07
CA ASN A 142 17.64 11.62 17.07
C ASN A 142 18.74 12.67 17.18
N LEU A 143 18.82 13.53 16.17
CA LEU A 143 19.68 14.71 16.10
C LEU A 143 19.29 15.80 17.13
N PHE A 144 18.47 15.45 18.13
CA PHE A 144 17.84 16.38 19.07
C PHE A 144 18.08 16.02 20.55
N ASP A 145 18.91 15.02 20.84
CA ASP A 145 19.19 14.64 22.22
C ASP A 145 20.34 15.47 22.80
N GLY A 146 19.97 16.40 23.68
CA GLY A 146 20.87 16.95 24.68
C GLY A 146 20.49 18.34 25.19
N ASN A 147 20.08 19.24 24.30
CA ASN A 147 20.05 20.68 24.61
C ASN A 147 18.70 21.37 24.32
N LEU A 148 17.59 20.64 24.16
CA LEU A 148 16.29 21.25 23.97
C LEU A 148 15.46 21.21 25.26
N ALA A 149 15.49 22.30 26.02
CA ALA A 149 14.65 22.50 27.20
C ALA A 149 13.49 23.45 26.89
N ALA A 150 12.44 23.40 27.72
CA ALA A 150 11.42 24.45 27.72
C ALA A 150 12.08 25.78 28.15
N GLY A 151 11.82 26.85 27.40
CA GLY A 151 12.47 28.17 27.52
C GLY A 151 13.55 28.44 26.47
N ASN A 152 14.00 27.42 25.73
CA ASN A 152 15.04 27.61 24.72
C ASN A 152 14.52 28.35 23.48
N MET A 153 15.42 29.10 22.84
CA MET A 153 15.14 29.80 21.60
C MET A 153 15.47 28.88 20.41
N VAL A 154 14.47 28.62 19.57
CA VAL A 154 14.60 27.75 18.41
C VAL A 154 14.25 28.47 17.13
N LYS A 155 14.86 28.05 16.03
CA LYS A 155 14.55 28.51 14.68
C LYS A 155 14.05 27.36 13.83
N HIS A 156 12.96 27.62 13.12
CA HIS A 156 12.35 26.70 12.16
C HIS A 156 12.37 27.33 10.77
N GLU A 157 12.73 26.56 9.75
CA GLU A 157 12.83 27.00 8.35
C GLU A 157 11.59 27.77 7.86
N ARG A 158 10.40 27.24 8.16
CA ARG A 158 9.10 27.83 7.76
C ARG A 158 8.54 28.89 8.70
N PHE A 159 8.82 28.80 10.00
CA PHE A 159 8.09 29.57 11.03
C PHE A 159 8.96 30.64 11.71
N GLY A 160 10.25 30.68 11.38
CA GLY A 160 11.20 31.65 11.93
C GLY A 160 11.62 31.28 13.35
N THR A 161 11.96 32.29 14.14
CA THR A 161 12.40 32.14 15.53
C THR A 161 11.21 32.04 16.49
N GLY A 162 11.36 31.25 17.55
CA GLY A 162 10.35 31.06 18.57
C GLY A 162 10.88 30.45 19.86
N GLU A 163 10.14 30.66 20.94
CA GLU A 163 10.46 30.17 22.28
C GLU A 163 9.68 28.88 22.58
N VAL A 164 10.34 27.86 23.11
CA VAL A 164 9.70 26.59 23.48
C VAL A 164 8.94 26.77 24.79
N LEU A 165 7.62 26.64 24.77
CA LEU A 165 6.79 26.75 25.98
C LEU A 165 6.69 25.44 26.74
N LYS A 166 6.45 24.34 26.02
CA LYS A 166 6.21 23.03 26.63
C LYS A 166 6.68 21.90 25.73
N ILE A 167 7.18 20.84 26.35
CA ILE A 167 7.53 19.59 25.67
C ILE A 167 6.67 18.49 26.32
N GLU A 168 5.91 17.77 25.50
CA GLU A 168 5.01 16.70 25.91
C GLU A 168 5.32 15.41 25.15
N GLY A 169 5.32 14.27 25.85
CA GLY A 169 5.55 12.95 25.26
C GLY A 169 6.94 12.39 25.57
N THR A 170 7.12 11.11 25.25
CA THR A 170 8.35 10.34 25.51
C THR A 170 8.79 9.62 24.25
N GLY A 171 10.08 9.71 23.92
CA GLY A 171 10.66 9.01 22.78
C GLY A 171 10.29 9.62 21.43
N ALA A 172 9.90 8.78 20.47
CA ALA A 172 9.76 9.15 19.06
C ALA A 172 8.58 10.10 18.75
N ASP A 173 7.58 10.17 19.64
CA ASP A 173 6.35 10.97 19.46
C ASP A 173 6.32 12.22 20.35
N THR A 174 7.51 12.70 20.74
CA THR A 174 7.65 13.94 21.52
C THR A 174 7.15 15.14 20.71
N LYS A 175 6.29 15.95 21.33
CA LYS A 175 5.70 17.17 20.77
C LYS A 175 6.17 18.38 21.56
N ALA A 176 6.54 19.46 20.86
CA ALA A 176 6.84 20.76 21.45
C ALA A 176 5.75 21.77 21.06
N GLU A 177 5.35 22.56 22.04
CA GLU A 177 4.56 23.76 21.86
C GLU A 177 5.51 24.97 21.85
N ILE A 178 5.59 25.65 20.71
CA ILE A 178 6.56 26.72 20.45
C ILE A 178 5.81 27.97 20.05
N LYS A 179 6.16 29.10 20.67
CA LYS A 179 5.63 30.43 20.33
C LYS A 179 6.56 31.12 19.34
N PHE A 180 6.18 31.15 18.08
CA PHE A 180 6.92 31.83 17.02
C PHE A 180 6.52 33.29 16.92
N THR A 181 7.51 34.16 16.65
CA THR A 181 7.30 35.61 16.58
C THR A 181 6.32 36.03 15.48
N GLY A 182 6.33 35.35 14.33
CA GLY A 182 5.49 35.71 13.17
C GLY A 182 4.15 34.98 13.06
N VAL A 183 4.02 33.78 13.64
CA VAL A 183 2.86 32.90 13.42
C VAL A 183 2.14 32.47 14.71
N GLY A 184 2.61 32.93 15.86
CA GLY A 184 2.03 32.59 17.17
C GLY A 184 2.40 31.18 17.64
N VAL A 185 1.55 30.60 18.49
CA VAL A 185 1.82 29.29 19.13
C VAL A 185 1.48 28.14 18.19
N LYS A 186 2.42 27.20 18.02
CA LYS A 186 2.26 26.00 17.21
C LYS A 186 2.74 24.76 17.95
N LYS A 187 2.07 23.63 17.72
CA LYS A 187 2.46 22.30 18.22
C LYS A 187 3.12 21.50 17.11
N LEU A 188 4.36 21.07 17.32
CA LEU A 188 5.14 20.33 16.33
C LEU A 188 5.71 19.06 16.96
N LEU A 189 5.76 17.98 16.18
CA LEU A 189 6.49 16.76 16.55
C LEU A 189 7.99 16.98 16.34
N LEU A 190 8.80 16.86 17.40
CA LEU A 190 10.25 17.16 17.38
C LEU A 190 10.98 16.41 16.26
N ARG A 191 10.62 15.14 16.06
CA ARG A 191 11.21 14.26 15.02
C ARG A 191 11.12 14.83 13.60
N PHE A 192 10.08 15.61 13.31
CA PHE A 192 9.83 16.17 11.98
C PHE A 192 10.09 17.67 11.89
N ALA A 193 10.26 18.34 13.04
CA ALA A 193 10.29 19.79 13.11
C ALA A 193 11.62 20.41 12.65
N LYS A 194 12.70 19.64 12.51
CA LYS A 194 14.02 20.14 12.03
C LYS A 194 14.40 21.50 12.65
N LEU A 195 14.34 21.59 13.97
CA LEU A 195 14.57 22.83 14.71
C LEU A 195 16.07 23.06 14.93
N GLU A 196 16.53 24.29 14.73
CA GLU A 196 17.88 24.72 15.14
C GLU A 196 17.77 25.40 16.51
N VAL A 197 18.53 24.93 17.50
CA VAL A 197 18.60 25.57 18.82
C VAL A 197 19.60 26.73 18.75
N ILE A 198 19.15 27.94 19.05
CA ILE A 198 19.96 29.17 19.01
C ILE A 198 20.36 29.61 20.43
N GLY A 199 19.68 29.14 21.47
CA GLY A 199 20.00 29.42 22.87
C GLY A 199 19.23 28.54 23.82
#